data_AF-A0A5J4KQD1-F1
#
_entry.id   AF-A0A5J4KQD1-F1
#
_cell.length_a   1.000
_cell.length_b   1.000
_cell.length_c   1.000
_cell.angle_alpha   90.00
_cell.angle_beta   90.00
_cell.angle_gamma   90.00
#
_symmetry.space_group_name_H-M   'P 1'
#
loop_
_entity.id
_entity.type
_entity.pdbx_description
1 polymer ?
#
loop_
_entity_poly.entity_id
_entity_poly.type
_entity_poly.pdbx_seq_one_letter_code
_entity_poly.pdbx_strand_id
1 'polypeptide(L)'
;MKIDDILFSRRTRQNHALEHATFTIMGTMDPSLSASARSNADGFTIFGDVDLGLLRRALDEALMRLLAGEAELAIHPNCGTNLAVGVSMVTIGTLLGMASSNNRTRVASATASSVAGWMAARPLGEYVQKHFTTLPDLAGVRVTDITRRKLFGFTFIEVRTIQE
;
A
#
# COMPACT_ATOMS: atom_id res chain seq x y z
N MET A 1 10.61 -22.16 -0.45
CA MET A 1 9.60 -21.11 -0.25
C MET A 1 10.34 -19.87 0.20
N LYS A 2 10.25 -18.74 -0.50
CA LYS A 2 10.93 -17.52 -0.06
C LYS A 2 10.13 -16.91 1.11
N ILE A 3 10.78 -16.18 2.02
CA ILE A 3 10.17 -15.69 3.27
C ILE A 3 9.00 -14.73 2.99
N ASP A 4 9.11 -13.96 1.92
CA ASP A 4 8.11 -13.05 1.38
C ASP A 4 6.81 -13.75 0.94
N ASP A 5 6.89 -15.00 0.46
CA ASP A 5 5.71 -15.77 0.04
C ASP A 5 4.87 -16.29 1.22
N ILE A 6 5.39 -16.21 2.46
CA ILE A 6 4.71 -16.71 3.67
C ILE A 6 3.52 -15.80 4.05
N LEU A 7 3.64 -14.49 3.82
CA LEU A 7 2.63 -13.50 4.20
C LEU A 7 1.81 -13.01 3.01
N PHE A 8 2.45 -12.82 1.85
CA PHE A 8 1.78 -12.39 0.63
C PHE A 8 2.35 -13.12 -0.58
N SER A 9 1.49 -13.73 -1.41
CA SER A 9 1.95 -14.37 -2.63
C SER A 9 2.61 -13.36 -3.57
N ARG A 10 3.53 -13.84 -4.42
CA ARG A 10 4.13 -13.05 -5.51
C ARG A 10 3.07 -12.26 -6.30
N ARG A 11 1.96 -12.90 -6.69
CA ARG A 11 0.88 -12.25 -7.45
C ARG A 11 0.25 -11.10 -6.68
N THR A 12 -0.07 -11.29 -5.39
CA THR A 12 -0.61 -10.22 -4.56
C THR A 12 0.34 -9.03 -4.48
N ARG A 13 1.64 -9.27 -4.34
CA ARG A 13 2.65 -8.21 -4.25
C ARG A 13 2.85 -7.45 -5.57
N GLN A 14 2.76 -8.15 -6.70
CA GLN A 14 2.78 -7.54 -8.04
C GLN A 14 1.55 -6.67 -8.27
N ASN A 15 0.37 -7.20 -7.94
CA ASN A 15 -0.88 -6.44 -8.06
C ASN A 15 -0.87 -5.21 -7.15
N HIS A 16 -0.31 -5.33 -5.94
CA HIS A 16 -0.13 -4.21 -5.02
C HIS A 16 0.85 -3.16 -5.54
N ALA A 17 1.95 -3.56 -6.20
CA ALA A 17 2.83 -2.62 -6.87
C ALA A 17 2.12 -1.86 -8.00
N LEU A 18 1.35 -2.57 -8.84
CA LEU A 18 0.57 -1.96 -9.93
C LEU A 18 -0.51 -1.02 -9.39
N GLU A 19 -1.21 -1.40 -8.31
CA GLU A 19 -2.19 -0.57 -7.59
C GLU A 19 -1.54 0.74 -7.12
N HIS A 20 -0.40 0.67 -6.43
CA HIS A 20 0.33 1.84 -5.93
C HIS A 20 0.73 2.80 -7.06
N ALA A 21 1.31 2.26 -8.14
CA ALA A 21 1.74 3.07 -9.27
C ALA A 21 0.53 3.73 -9.97
N THR A 22 -0.57 2.98 -10.11
CA THR A 22 -1.82 3.49 -10.69
C THR A 22 -2.38 4.63 -9.84
N PHE A 23 -2.51 4.47 -8.53
CA PHE A 23 -3.02 5.53 -7.66
C PHE A 23 -2.11 6.75 -7.63
N THR A 24 -0.79 6.56 -7.67
CA THR A 24 0.17 7.65 -7.77
C THR A 24 -0.09 8.48 -9.03
N ILE A 25 -0.24 7.82 -10.18
CA ILE A 25 -0.49 8.49 -11.46
C ILE A 25 -1.90 9.10 -11.51
N MET A 26 -2.91 8.41 -10.99
CA MET A 26 -4.26 8.99 -10.92
C MET A 26 -4.29 10.26 -10.07
N GLY A 27 -3.57 10.29 -8.95
CA GLY A 27 -3.50 11.45 -8.08
C GLY A 27 -2.79 12.65 -8.71
N THR A 28 -1.91 12.45 -9.71
CA THR A 28 -1.36 13.56 -10.50
C THR A 28 -2.33 14.07 -11.56
N MET A 29 -3.18 13.19 -12.11
CA MET A 29 -4.20 13.53 -13.11
C MET A 29 -5.44 14.18 -12.48
N ASP A 30 -5.83 13.76 -11.28
CA ASP A 30 -6.97 14.27 -10.52
C ASP A 30 -6.60 14.51 -9.05
N PRO A 31 -6.28 15.76 -8.67
CA PRO A 31 -5.98 16.13 -7.28
C PRO A 31 -7.15 15.96 -6.32
N SER A 32 -8.38 15.81 -6.82
CA SER A 32 -9.58 15.58 -6.02
C SER A 32 -9.88 14.10 -5.78
N LEU A 33 -9.02 13.21 -6.29
CA LEU A 33 -9.20 11.76 -6.18
C LEU A 33 -9.44 11.33 -4.73
N SER A 34 -10.64 10.80 -4.49
CA SER A 34 -11.04 10.23 -3.21
C SER A 34 -11.46 8.77 -3.42
N ALA A 35 -10.46 7.88 -3.33
CA ALA A 35 -10.67 6.45 -3.45
C ALA A 35 -9.63 5.70 -2.61
N SER A 36 -9.92 4.45 -2.28
CA SER A 36 -8.95 3.51 -1.72
C SER A 36 -8.95 2.23 -2.54
N ALA A 37 -7.96 1.36 -2.35
CA ALA A 37 -7.94 0.07 -3.02
C ALA A 37 -7.41 -1.04 -2.13
N ARG A 38 -7.66 -2.28 -2.56
CA ARG A 38 -7.13 -3.49 -1.95
C ARG A 38 -6.73 -4.49 -3.02
N SER A 39 -5.47 -4.89 -2.98
CA SER A 39 -4.90 -5.93 -3.84
C SER A 39 -5.07 -7.35 -3.30
N ASN A 40 -5.14 -8.31 -4.22
CA ASN A 40 -5.13 -9.75 -3.97
C ASN A 40 -4.42 -10.48 -5.15
N ALA A 41 -4.50 -11.81 -5.21
CA ALA A 41 -3.79 -12.58 -6.24
C ALA A 41 -4.37 -12.45 -7.66
N ASP A 42 -5.63 -12.00 -7.79
CA ASP A 42 -6.36 -11.91 -9.06
C ASP A 42 -6.43 -10.48 -9.61
N GLY A 43 -5.89 -9.50 -8.86
CA GLY A 43 -5.84 -8.09 -9.23
C GLY A 43 -6.03 -7.18 -8.03
N PHE A 44 -6.79 -6.12 -8.18
CA PHE A 44 -7.13 -5.21 -7.09
C PHE A 44 -8.52 -4.59 -7.25
N THR A 45 -9.14 -4.23 -6.13
CA THR A 45 -10.46 -3.61 -6.09
C THR A 45 -10.35 -2.19 -5.57
N ILE A 46 -10.90 -1.24 -6.32
CA ILE A 46 -11.00 0.17 -5.96
C ILE A 46 -12.35 0.42 -5.29
N PHE A 47 -12.33 1.16 -4.19
CA PHE A 47 -13.49 1.65 -3.45
C PHE A 47 -13.60 3.16 -3.67
N GLY A 48 -14.59 3.59 -4.45
CA GLY A 48 -14.76 4.99 -4.83
C GLY A 48 -15.36 5.14 -6.22
N ASP A 49 -15.92 6.32 -6.50
CA ASP A 49 -16.35 6.66 -7.86
C ASP A 49 -15.20 7.34 -8.60
N VAL A 50 -14.61 6.60 -9.53
CA VAL A 50 -13.45 7.02 -10.30
C VAL A 50 -13.80 6.94 -11.78
N ASP A 51 -13.41 7.95 -12.56
CA ASP A 51 -13.55 7.91 -14.01
C ASP A 51 -12.77 6.73 -14.62
N LEU A 52 -13.47 5.87 -15.37
CA LEU A 52 -12.86 4.66 -15.94
C LEU A 52 -11.84 4.97 -17.02
N GLY A 53 -12.00 6.09 -17.73
CA GLY A 53 -11.03 6.54 -18.74
C GLY A 53 -9.72 6.98 -18.10
N LEU A 54 -9.79 7.76 -17.02
CA LEU A 54 -8.65 8.16 -16.20
C LEU A 54 -7.97 6.94 -15.59
N LEU A 55 -8.73 6.03 -14.97
CA LEU A 55 -8.19 4.78 -14.42
C LEU A 55 -7.46 3.97 -15.49
N ARG A 56 -8.04 3.83 -16.68
CA ARG A 56 -7.41 3.07 -17.76
C ARG A 56 -6.09 3.67 -18.20
N ARG A 57 -6.03 4.99 -18.41
CA ARG A 57 -4.79 5.69 -18.78
C ARG A 57 -3.72 5.55 -17.70
N ALA A 58 -4.10 5.75 -16.43
CA ALA A 58 -3.18 5.62 -15.31
C ALA A 58 -2.65 4.19 -15.14
N LEU A 59 -3.50 3.17 -15.35
CA LEU A 59 -3.11 1.75 -15.35
C LEU A 59 -2.09 1.43 -16.44
N ASP A 60 -2.37 1.86 -17.68
CA ASP A 60 -1.50 1.60 -18.82
C ASP A 60 -0.14 2.30 -18.63
N GLU A 61 -0.13 3.54 -18.11
CA GLU A 61 1.10 4.26 -17.75
C GLU A 61 1.85 3.59 -16.58
N ALA A 62 1.15 3.19 -15.51
CA ALA A 62 1.73 2.53 -14.35
C ALA A 62 2.46 1.25 -14.74
N LEU A 63 1.80 0.39 -15.53
CA LEU A 63 2.37 -0.86 -16.01
C LEU A 63 3.62 -0.59 -16.87
N MET A 64 3.53 0.37 -17.80
CA MET A 64 4.66 0.74 -18.67
C MET A 64 5.88 1.22 -17.85
N ARG A 65 5.67 2.13 -16.88
CA ARG A 65 6.74 2.72 -16.08
C ARG A 65 7.37 1.72 -15.11
N LEU A 66 6.57 0.86 -14.49
CA LEU A 66 7.08 -0.24 -13.66
C LEU A 66 7.91 -1.23 -14.49
N LEU A 67 7.45 -1.61 -15.69
CA LEU A 67 8.22 -2.45 -16.62
C LEU A 67 9.51 -1.76 -17.11
N ALA A 68 9.51 -0.43 -17.21
CA ALA A 68 10.70 0.37 -17.50
C ALA A 68 11.67 0.50 -16.31
N GLY A 69 11.34 -0.06 -15.14
CA GLY A 69 12.21 -0.11 -13.97
C GLY A 69 12.00 1.02 -12.96
N GLU A 70 10.92 1.81 -13.07
CA GLU A 70 10.56 2.84 -12.08
C GLU A 70 9.98 2.25 -10.79
N ALA A 71 10.77 1.42 -10.10
CA ALA A 71 10.37 0.62 -8.95
C ALA A 71 9.82 1.46 -7.76
N GLU A 72 10.19 2.73 -7.65
CA GLU A 72 9.70 3.61 -6.58
C GLU A 72 8.20 3.91 -6.71
N LEU A 73 7.60 3.76 -7.91
CA LEU A 73 6.14 3.85 -8.09
C LEU A 73 5.38 2.72 -7.37
N ALA A 74 6.05 1.62 -7.02
CA ALA A 74 5.46 0.53 -6.23
C ALA A 74 5.33 0.86 -4.74
N ILE A 75 5.76 2.05 -4.28
CA ILE A 75 5.66 2.49 -2.89
C ILE A 75 4.69 3.66 -2.81
N HIS A 76 3.66 3.54 -1.96
CA HIS A 76 2.65 4.58 -1.82
C HIS A 76 2.65 5.17 -0.40
N PRO A 77 2.62 6.51 -0.23
CA PRO A 77 2.66 7.14 1.09
C PRO A 77 1.43 6.81 1.95
N ASN A 78 0.27 6.57 1.32
CA ASN A 78 -0.99 6.27 2.01
C ASN A 78 -1.32 4.76 2.02
N CYS A 79 -0.33 3.88 1.84
CA CYS A 79 -0.53 2.43 1.91
C CYS A 79 -0.95 1.99 3.33
N GLY A 80 -1.89 1.04 3.42
CA GLY A 80 -2.32 0.47 4.71
C GLY A 80 -1.19 -0.15 5.53
N THR A 81 -0.12 -0.64 4.87
CA THR A 81 1.10 -1.12 5.53
C THR A 81 1.76 -0.03 6.39
N ASN A 82 1.76 1.22 5.94
CA ASN A 82 2.32 2.34 6.73
C ASN A 82 1.54 2.57 8.02
N LEU A 83 0.21 2.48 7.96
CA LEU A 83 -0.64 2.60 9.14
C LEU A 83 -0.38 1.44 10.12
N ALA A 84 -0.34 0.21 9.63
CA ALA A 84 -0.08 -0.97 10.45
C ALA A 84 1.29 -0.91 11.14
N VAL A 85 2.34 -0.54 10.41
CA VAL A 85 3.69 -0.34 10.95
C VAL A 85 3.70 0.80 11.96
N GLY A 86 3.06 1.93 11.66
CA GLY A 86 3.02 3.09 12.56
C GLY A 86 2.33 2.82 13.89
N VAL A 87 1.14 2.19 13.86
CA VAL A 87 0.44 1.76 15.08
C VAL A 87 1.31 0.81 15.90
N SER A 88 2.00 -0.13 15.23
CA SER A 88 2.90 -1.08 15.90
C SER A 88 4.08 -0.35 16.57
N MET A 89 4.74 0.57 15.87
CA MET A 89 5.89 1.31 16.42
C MET A 89 5.51 2.18 17.61
N VAL A 90 4.39 2.89 17.53
CA VAL A 90 3.88 3.68 18.66
C VAL A 90 3.54 2.79 19.85
N THR A 91 2.90 1.64 19.62
CA THR A 91 2.55 0.68 20.67
C THR A 91 3.79 0.12 21.36
N ILE A 92 4.79 -0.31 20.57
CA ILE A 92 6.06 -0.80 21.12
C ILE A 92 6.75 0.29 21.94
N GLY A 93 6.83 1.51 21.41
CA GLY A 93 7.39 2.65 22.13
C GLY A 93 6.67 2.89 23.46
N THR A 94 5.34 2.87 23.46
CA THR A 94 4.52 3.02 24.67
C THR A 94 4.85 1.95 25.70
N LEU A 95 4.86 0.68 25.30
CA LEU A 95 5.13 -0.46 26.18
C LEU A 95 6.55 -0.39 26.77
N LEU A 96 7.55 -0.03 25.96
CA LEU A 96 8.93 0.15 26.42
C LEU A 96 9.04 1.26 27.46
N GLY A 97 8.41 2.41 27.23
CA GLY A 97 8.46 3.50 28.21
C GLY A 97 7.65 3.20 29.48
N MET A 98 6.57 2.42 29.37
CA MET A 98 5.79 1.92 30.51
C MET A 98 6.56 0.90 31.36
N ALA A 99 7.52 0.18 30.77
CA ALA A 99 8.40 -0.74 31.48
C ALA A 99 9.46 -0.03 32.37
N SER A 100 9.50 1.31 32.37
CA SER A 100 10.41 2.09 33.21
C SER A 100 10.19 1.80 34.71
N SER A 101 11.29 1.50 35.41
CA SER A 101 11.32 1.24 36.86
C SER A 101 11.07 2.49 37.71
N ASN A 102 11.26 3.69 37.14
CA ASN A 102 11.00 4.94 37.83
C ASN A 102 9.55 5.40 37.61
N ASN A 103 8.71 5.16 38.62
CA ASN A 103 7.29 5.49 38.56
C ASN A 103 7.02 6.98 38.31
N ARG A 104 7.92 7.90 38.72
CA ARG A 104 7.74 9.34 38.53
C ARG A 104 7.90 9.77 37.08
N THR A 105 8.76 9.09 36.32
CA THR A 105 9.05 9.44 34.91
C THR A 105 8.37 8.53 33.92
N ARG A 106 7.72 7.45 34.37
CA ARG A 106 7.14 6.41 33.51
C ARG A 106 6.24 6.95 32.39
N VAL A 107 5.34 7.87 32.71
CA VAL A 107 4.46 8.50 31.71
C VAL A 107 5.28 9.30 30.69
N ALA A 108 6.21 10.13 31.15
CA ALA A 108 7.09 10.90 30.28
C ALA A 108 7.96 10.00 29.39
N SER A 109 8.48 8.90 29.93
CA SER A 109 9.23 7.89 29.18
C SER A 109 8.36 7.24 28.10
N ALA A 110 7.12 6.84 28.43
CA ALA A 110 6.19 6.30 27.44
C ALA A 110 5.83 7.30 26.35
N THR A 111 5.57 8.56 26.70
CA THR A 111 5.31 9.61 25.70
C THR A 111 6.50 9.80 24.78
N ALA A 112 7.71 9.94 25.33
CA ALA A 112 8.93 10.12 24.54
C ALA A 112 9.20 8.92 23.61
N SER A 113 9.07 7.70 24.13
CA SER A 113 9.25 6.48 23.33
C SER A 113 8.17 6.30 22.26
N SER A 114 6.93 6.74 22.53
CA SER A 114 5.84 6.73 21.53
C SER A 114 6.11 7.69 20.39
N VAL A 115 6.60 8.90 20.70
CA VAL A 115 7.01 9.89 19.69
C VAL A 115 8.17 9.34 18.86
N ALA A 116 9.16 8.69 19.48
CA ALA A 116 10.25 8.05 18.76
C ALA A 116 9.73 6.95 17.81
N GLY A 117 8.78 6.11 18.27
CA GLY A 117 8.10 5.11 17.43
C GLY A 117 7.36 5.75 16.25
N TRP A 118 6.64 6.85 16.47
CA TRP A 118 5.97 7.59 15.42
C TRP A 118 6.95 8.15 14.37
N MET A 119 8.08 8.73 14.81
CA MET A 119 9.11 9.23 13.88
C MET A 119 9.72 8.12 13.02
N ALA A 120 9.87 6.91 13.58
CA ALA A 120 10.36 5.76 12.84
C ALA A 120 9.32 5.14 11.89
N ALA A 121 8.03 5.42 12.08
CA ALA A 121 6.92 4.74 11.40
C ALA A 121 7.00 4.82 9.88
N ARG A 122 7.22 6.03 9.33
CA ARG A 122 7.22 6.24 7.88
C ARG A 122 8.37 5.51 7.15
N PRO A 123 9.65 5.72 7.50
CA PRO A 123 10.74 5.03 6.81
C PRO A 123 10.67 3.51 6.98
N LEU A 124 10.20 3.02 8.14
CA LEU A 124 9.98 1.58 8.35
C LEU A 124 8.80 1.06 7.52
N GLY A 125 7.71 1.83 7.39
CA GLY A 125 6.56 1.47 6.56
C GLY A 125 6.95 1.34 5.08
N GLU A 126 7.67 2.32 4.54
CA GLU A 126 8.19 2.29 3.17
C GLU A 126 9.16 1.13 2.95
N TYR A 127 10.02 0.83 3.92
CA TYR A 127 10.89 -0.35 3.90
C TYR A 127 10.09 -1.66 3.85
N VAL A 128 9.07 -1.80 4.69
CA VAL A 128 8.21 -2.99 4.71
C VAL A 128 7.46 -3.14 3.39
N GLN A 129 6.99 -2.03 2.79
CA GLN A 129 6.37 -2.06 1.48
C GLN A 129 7.33 -2.64 0.42
N LYS A 130 8.52 -2.05 0.30
CA LYS A 130 9.53 -2.39 -0.71
C LYS A 130 9.99 -3.84 -0.65
N HIS A 131 10.05 -4.42 0.55
CA HIS A 131 10.62 -5.75 0.74
C HIS A 131 9.58 -6.85 0.93
N PHE A 132 8.37 -6.55 1.40
CA PHE A 132 7.41 -7.57 1.80
C PHE A 132 6.04 -7.43 1.15
N THR A 133 5.52 -6.21 0.96
CA THR A 133 4.12 -6.06 0.52
C THR A 133 3.98 -5.73 -0.96
N THR A 134 5.03 -5.24 -1.61
CA THR A 134 5.02 -4.95 -3.04
C THR A 134 6.16 -5.67 -3.78
N LEU A 135 5.98 -5.80 -5.10
CA LEU A 135 6.97 -6.36 -6.01
C LEU A 135 6.85 -5.67 -7.39
N PRO A 136 7.78 -4.78 -7.76
CA PRO A 136 7.71 -4.00 -9.01
C PRO A 136 8.04 -4.80 -10.28
N ASP A 137 8.52 -6.04 -10.13
CA ASP A 137 8.74 -6.95 -11.25
C ASP A 137 7.39 -7.42 -11.80
N LEU A 138 6.89 -6.73 -12.84
CA LEU A 138 5.61 -7.01 -13.51
C LEU A 138 5.77 -7.79 -14.82
N ALA A 139 6.91 -8.45 -15.05
CA ALA A 139 7.09 -9.28 -16.23
C ALA A 139 5.99 -10.36 -16.31
N GLY A 140 5.33 -10.44 -17.46
CA GLY A 140 4.21 -11.36 -17.71
C GLY A 140 2.87 -10.95 -17.09
N VAL A 141 2.79 -9.84 -16.34
CA VAL A 141 1.53 -9.34 -15.77
C VAL A 141 0.74 -8.57 -16.82
N ARG A 142 -0.53 -8.95 -17.02
CA ARG A 142 -1.46 -8.25 -17.93
C ARG A 142 -2.77 -7.93 -17.24
N VAL A 143 -3.33 -6.76 -17.50
CA VAL A 143 -4.69 -6.38 -17.07
C VAL A 143 -5.69 -6.93 -18.10
N THR A 144 -6.64 -7.75 -17.65
CA THR A 144 -7.65 -8.37 -18.54
C THR A 144 -8.96 -7.61 -18.54
N ASP A 145 -9.41 -7.16 -17.37
CA ASP A 145 -10.75 -6.59 -17.20
C ASP A 145 -10.74 -5.43 -16.21
N ILE A 146 -11.60 -4.47 -16.47
CA ILE A 146 -11.94 -3.38 -15.55
C ILE A 146 -13.46 -3.32 -15.45
N THR A 147 -14.02 -3.76 -14.33
CA THR A 147 -15.48 -3.88 -14.14
C THR A 147 -15.96 -2.97 -13.02
N ARG A 148 -16.88 -2.06 -13.33
CA ARG A 148 -17.57 -1.24 -12.32
C ARG A 148 -18.80 -1.96 -11.79
N ARG A 149 -18.94 -2.03 -10.47
CA ARG A 149 -20.12 -2.52 -9.75
C ARG A 149 -20.64 -1.45 -8.80
N LYS A 150 -21.96 -1.41 -8.62
CA LYS A 150 -22.60 -0.60 -7.56
C LYS A 150 -23.36 -1.54 -6.63
N LEU A 151 -23.05 -1.46 -5.33
CA LEU A 151 -23.71 -2.27 -4.30
C LEU A 151 -24.05 -1.37 -3.12
N PHE A 152 -25.32 -1.35 -2.70
CA PHE A 152 -25.80 -0.54 -1.58
C PHE A 152 -25.39 0.95 -1.63
N GLY A 153 -25.34 1.55 -2.82
CA GLY A 153 -24.91 2.93 -3.03
C GLY A 153 -23.39 3.15 -3.08
N PHE A 154 -22.59 2.12 -2.82
CA PHE A 154 -21.13 2.17 -2.95
C PHE A 154 -20.69 1.73 -4.35
N THR A 155 -19.73 2.45 -4.92
CA THR A 155 -19.08 2.10 -6.19
C THR A 155 -17.81 1.30 -5.92
N PHE A 156 -17.69 0.17 -6.60
CA PHE A 156 -16.51 -0.69 -6.62
C PHE A 156 -16.02 -0.83 -8.05
N ILE A 157 -14.72 -0.79 -8.27
CA ILE A 157 -14.13 -1.09 -9.58
C ILE A 157 -13.14 -2.23 -9.40
N GLU A 158 -13.42 -3.36 -10.02
CA GLU A 158 -12.55 -4.54 -10.03
C GLU A 158 -11.61 -4.45 -11.22
N VAL A 159 -10.31 -4.46 -10.96
CA VAL A 159 -9.26 -4.60 -11.97
C VAL A 159 -8.71 -6.01 -11.87
N ARG A 160 -8.81 -6.79 -12.94
CA ARG A 160 -8.30 -8.18 -12.98
C ARG A 160 -6.97 -8.25 -13.70
N THR A 161 -6.07 -9.06 -13.15
CA THR A 161 -4.77 -9.33 -13.74
C THR A 161 -4.55 -10.83 -13.90
N ILE A 162 -3.72 -11.17 -14.87
CA ILE A 162 -3.19 -12.52 -15.07
C ILE A 162 -1.67 -12.45 -15.17
N GLN A 163 -1.04 -13.60 -14.96
CA GLN A 163 0.40 -13.78 -15.12
C GLN A 163 0.63 -14.93 -16.10
N GLU A 164 1.28 -14.62 -17.22
CA GLU A 164 1.74 -15.60 -18.23
C GLU A 164 3.03 -16.31 -17.82
#